data_AF-A0A967IA75-F1
#
_entry.id   AF-A0A967IA75-F1
#
_cell.length_a   1.000
_cell.length_b   1.000
_cell.length_c   1.000
_cell.angle_alpha   90.00
_cell.angle_beta   90.00
_cell.angle_gamma   90.00
#
_symmetry.space_group_name_H-M   'P 1'
#
loop_
_entity.id
_entity.type
_entity.pdbx_description
1 polymer ?
#
loop_
_entity_poly.entity_id
_entity_poly.type
_entity_poly.pdbx_seq_one_letter_code
_entity_poly.pdbx_strand_id
1 'polypeptide(L)'
;CLFDGEADSAYRAKREASILIGVDCVPDDHCFCGSLGTDRVADGFDLFFHRVDEGYLVQVGTTRALKLLQRHAPAAASRGEEPPLPLQVKQMPERLRCHVESLPSLLEELYDHPIWQEIGERCLGCGACTLLCPTCYCFNVQDKL
;
A
#
# COMPACT_ATOMS: atom_id res chain seq x y z
N CYS A 1 1.58 -1.66 14.58
CA CYS A 1 2.61 -2.16 13.65
C CYS A 1 2.41 -3.66 13.51
N LEU A 2 2.58 -4.23 12.31
CA LEU A 2 2.29 -5.64 11.97
C LEU A 2 3.16 -6.69 12.70
N PHE A 3 4.02 -6.28 13.62
CA PHE A 3 4.88 -7.16 14.41
C PHE A 3 4.86 -6.67 15.86
N ASP A 4 4.38 -7.51 16.77
CA ASP A 4 4.53 -7.33 18.21
C ASP A 4 6.00 -7.59 18.57
N GLY A 5 6.77 -6.51 18.70
CA GLY A 5 8.20 -6.55 19.03
C GLY A 5 8.80 -5.15 19.17
N GLU A 6 10.00 -5.03 19.76
CA GLU A 6 10.73 -3.76 19.76
C GLU A 6 11.11 -3.37 18.32
N ALA A 7 10.67 -2.19 17.90
CA ALA A 7 11.03 -1.66 16.59
C ALA A 7 12.53 -1.37 16.54
N ASP A 8 13.20 -1.87 15.49
CA ASP A 8 14.60 -1.58 15.18
C ASP A 8 14.89 -0.07 15.33
N SER A 9 15.88 0.26 16.15
CA SER A 9 16.14 1.64 16.55
C SER A 9 16.59 2.51 15.38
N ALA A 10 17.36 1.95 14.44
CA ALA A 10 17.84 2.65 13.25
C ALA A 10 16.68 2.93 12.28
N TYR A 11 15.78 1.97 12.07
CA TYR A 11 14.56 2.14 11.30
C TYR A 11 13.63 3.17 11.94
N ARG A 12 13.40 3.07 13.26
CA ARG A 12 12.54 3.99 14.00
C ARG A 12 13.02 5.44 13.86
N ALA A 13 14.31 5.69 14.08
CA ALA A 13 14.89 7.02 13.93
C ALA A 13 14.68 7.57 12.50
N LYS A 14 14.88 6.76 11.47
CA LYS A 14 14.63 7.17 10.07
C LYS A 14 13.14 7.43 9.80
N ARG A 15 12.25 6.56 10.29
CA ARG A 15 10.81 6.67 10.10
C ARG A 15 10.23 7.91 10.80
N GLU A 16 10.73 8.23 11.99
CA GLU A 16 10.36 9.43 12.77
C GLU A 16 10.93 10.71 12.16
N ALA A 17 12.10 10.67 11.54
CA ALA A 17 12.69 11.81 10.83
C ALA A 17 12.08 12.08 9.44
N SER A 18 11.25 11.17 8.92
CA SER A 18 10.67 11.26 7.58
C SER A 18 9.18 11.61 7.61
N ILE A 19 8.71 12.42 6.66
CA ILE A 19 7.27 12.61 6.37
C ILE A 19 6.86 11.61 5.29
N LEU A 20 5.84 10.79 5.57
CA LEU A 20 5.29 9.85 4.60
C LEU A 20 4.10 10.48 3.89
N ILE A 21 4.24 10.67 2.59
CA ILE A 21 3.19 11.19 1.71
C ILE A 21 2.71 10.06 0.82
N GLY A 22 1.43 9.73 0.91
CA GLY A 22 0.75 8.81 0.00
C GLY A 22 0.00 9.57 -1.10
N VAL A 23 -0.22 8.89 -2.23
CA VAL A 23 -1.06 9.37 -3.32
C VAL A 23 -1.93 8.24 -3.82
N ASP A 24 -3.18 8.54 -4.15
CA ASP A 24 -4.08 7.56 -4.76
C ASP A 24 -3.58 7.12 -6.14
N CYS A 25 -3.80 5.84 -6.44
CA CYS A 25 -3.70 5.34 -7.80
C CYS A 25 -4.93 5.77 -8.62
N VAL A 26 -4.73 5.93 -9.93
CA VAL A 26 -5.83 5.89 -10.91
C VAL A 26 -5.94 4.44 -11.35
N PRO A 27 -7.07 3.75 -11.07
CA PRO A 27 -7.23 2.36 -11.47
C PRO A 27 -7.25 2.25 -13.00
N ASP A 28 -6.63 1.18 -13.51
CA ASP A 28 -6.79 0.74 -14.89
C ASP A 28 -7.81 -0.41 -14.99
N ASP A 29 -8.02 -0.89 -16.21
CA ASP A 29 -8.97 -1.96 -16.51
C ASP A 29 -8.59 -3.32 -15.90
N HIS A 30 -7.41 -3.46 -15.30
CA HIS A 30 -6.92 -4.70 -14.68
C HIS A 30 -6.85 -4.63 -13.15
N CYS A 31 -7.20 -3.49 -12.55
CA CYS A 31 -7.13 -3.32 -11.11
C CYS A 31 -8.27 -4.06 -10.39
N PHE A 32 -7.94 -4.83 -9.34
CA PHE A 32 -8.89 -5.62 -8.54
C PHE A 32 -8.73 -5.45 -7.01
N CYS A 33 -8.05 -4.41 -6.54
CA CYS A 33 -7.80 -4.20 -5.09
C CYS A 33 -9.07 -4.07 -4.24
N GLY A 34 -10.21 -3.70 -4.84
CA GLY A 34 -11.51 -3.75 -4.19
C GLY A 34 -11.95 -5.16 -3.79
N SER A 35 -11.59 -6.19 -4.56
CA SER A 35 -11.80 -7.60 -4.16
C SER A 35 -10.98 -7.97 -2.92
N LEU A 36 -9.85 -7.30 -2.69
CA LEU A 36 -8.98 -7.51 -1.54
C LEU A 36 -9.33 -6.61 -0.34
N GLY A 37 -10.28 -5.68 -0.48
CA GLY A 37 -10.58 -4.68 0.56
C GLY A 37 -9.41 -3.71 0.83
N THR A 38 -8.53 -3.52 -0.16
CA THR A 38 -7.32 -2.68 -0.06
C THR A 38 -7.39 -1.45 -1.00
N ASP A 39 -8.58 -1.12 -1.49
CA ASP A 39 -8.83 0.02 -2.36
C ASP A 39 -8.69 1.39 -1.67
N ARG A 40 -8.60 1.36 -0.33
CA ARG A 40 -8.54 2.55 0.55
C ARG A 40 -7.40 2.43 1.56
N VAL A 41 -6.79 3.57 1.86
CA VAL A 41 -5.77 3.70 2.90
C VAL A 41 -6.36 4.52 4.04
N ALA A 42 -6.54 3.89 5.21
CA ALA A 42 -7.13 4.55 6.38
C ALA A 42 -6.08 5.26 7.24
N ASP A 43 -4.87 4.70 7.32
CA ASP A 43 -3.81 5.16 8.21
C ASP A 43 -2.40 4.86 7.65
N GLY A 44 -1.38 5.12 8.46
CA GLY A 44 0.02 4.80 8.14
C GLY A 44 0.80 5.94 7.48
N PHE A 45 0.13 7.04 7.11
CA PHE A 45 0.70 8.21 6.42
C PHE A 45 0.63 9.49 7.25
N ASP A 46 1.38 10.52 6.81
CA ASP A 46 1.29 11.88 7.36
C ASP A 46 0.38 12.76 6.51
N LEU A 47 0.52 12.67 5.19
CA LEU A 47 -0.39 13.28 4.21
C LEU A 47 -0.80 12.23 3.19
N PHE A 48 -2.06 12.26 2.75
CA PHE A 48 -2.52 11.42 1.66
C PHE A 48 -3.25 12.26 0.62
N PHE A 49 -2.85 12.11 -0.64
CA PHE A 49 -3.33 12.93 -1.75
C PHE A 49 -4.33 12.13 -2.58
N HIS A 50 -5.58 12.57 -2.58
CA HIS A 50 -6.64 12.05 -3.43
C HIS A 50 -6.75 12.93 -4.67
N ARG A 51 -6.58 12.33 -5.85
CA ARG A 51 -6.69 13.07 -7.11
C ARG A 51 -8.15 13.45 -7.36
N VAL A 52 -8.38 14.70 -7.74
CA VAL A 52 -9.68 15.19 -8.24
C VAL A 52 -9.47 15.83 -9.61
N ASP A 53 -10.54 16.22 -10.29
CA ASP A 53 -10.48 16.79 -11.64
C ASP A 53 -9.48 17.94 -11.73
N GLU A 54 -9.52 18.84 -10.73
CA GLU A 54 -8.60 19.98 -10.62
C GLU A 54 -7.76 19.87 -9.35
N GLY A 55 -6.68 19.09 -9.43
CA GLY A 55 -5.66 19.01 -8.38
C GLY A 55 -5.87 17.85 -7.41
N TYR A 56 -5.74 18.14 -6.11
CA TYR A 56 -5.73 17.12 -5.06
C TYR A 56 -6.51 17.58 -3.82
N LEU A 57 -7.26 16.65 -3.25
CA LEU A 57 -7.71 16.73 -1.87
C LEU A 57 -6.65 16.10 -0.98
N VAL A 58 -6.27 16.79 0.09
CA VAL A 58 -5.19 16.34 0.98
C VAL A 58 -5.78 15.94 2.33
N GLN A 59 -5.71 14.64 2.63
CA GLN A 59 -6.02 14.10 3.94
C GLN A 59 -4.80 14.24 4.86
N VAL A 60 -5.01 14.76 6.07
CA VAL A 60 -3.98 14.91 7.08
C VAL A 60 -4.04 13.75 8.06
N GLY A 61 -3.00 12.93 8.10
CA GLY A 61 -2.89 11.76 8.98
C GLY A 61 -2.19 12.04 10.31
N THR A 62 -1.36 13.10 10.39
CA THR A 62 -0.63 13.42 11.63
C THR A 62 -0.52 14.91 11.95
N THR A 63 -0.33 15.23 13.22
CA THR A 63 -0.14 16.61 13.70
C THR A 63 1.11 17.28 13.11
N ARG A 64 2.19 16.52 12.83
CA ARG A 64 3.40 17.08 12.19
C ARG A 64 3.15 17.48 10.74
N ALA A 65 2.33 16.73 10.02
CA ALA A 65 1.89 17.10 8.68
C ALA A 65 1.00 18.34 8.68
N LEU A 66 0.09 18.47 9.65
CA LEU A 66 -0.71 19.69 9.79
C LEU A 66 0.17 20.93 9.96
N LYS A 67 1.17 20.87 10.84
CA LYS A 67 2.13 21.97 11.06
C LYS A 67 2.93 22.28 9.78
N LEU A 68 3.32 21.26 9.02
CA LEU A 68 3.99 21.41 7.74
C LEU A 68 3.10 22.20 6.75
N LEU A 69 1.84 21.81 6.59
CA LEU A 69 0.89 22.49 5.72
C LEU A 69 0.63 23.93 6.17
N GLN A 70 0.40 24.16 7.47
CA GLN A 70 0.20 25.53 7.99
C GLN A 70 1.38 26.46 7.68
N ARG A 71 2.61 25.94 7.70
CA ARG A 71 3.81 26.72 7.43
C ARG A 71 4.05 26.98 5.94
N HIS A 72 3.80 25.99 5.08
CA HIS A 72 4.24 26.02 3.68
C HIS A 72 3.10 26.13 2.66
N ALA A 73 1.88 25.76 3.04
CA ALA A 73 0.69 25.78 2.22
C ALA A 73 -0.56 26.12 3.06
N PRO A 74 -0.61 27.31 3.71
CA PRO A 74 -1.67 27.67 4.64
C PRO A 74 -3.08 27.64 4.01
N ALA A 75 -3.20 27.92 2.71
CA ALA A 75 -4.45 27.80 1.96
C ALA A 75 -4.95 26.35 1.82
N ALA A 76 -4.04 25.36 1.82
CA ALA A 76 -4.41 23.95 1.87
C ALA A 76 -4.67 23.47 3.31
N ALA A 77 -4.19 24.21 4.31
CA ALA A 77 -4.43 23.92 5.73
C ALA A 77 -5.76 24.49 6.24
N SER A 78 -6.36 25.46 5.54
CA SER A 78 -7.72 25.94 5.85
C SER A 78 -8.73 24.88 5.45
N ARG A 79 -9.39 24.27 6.44
CA ARG A 79 -10.49 23.32 6.26
C ARG A 79 -11.57 23.93 5.35
N GLY A 80 -11.64 23.46 4.11
CA GLY A 80 -12.94 23.32 3.44
C GLY A 80 -13.74 22.23 4.15
N GLU A 81 -15.08 22.28 4.08
CA GLU A 81 -15.94 21.24 4.65
C GLU A 81 -15.39 19.86 4.29
N GLU A 82 -15.02 19.06 5.31
CA GLU A 82 -14.53 17.70 5.14
C GLU A 82 -15.54 16.95 4.27
N PRO A 83 -15.19 16.54 3.04
CA PRO A 83 -16.05 15.61 2.34
C PRO A 83 -16.13 14.36 3.21
N PRO A 84 -17.33 13.83 3.51
CA PRO A 84 -17.41 12.56 4.20
C PRO A 84 -16.65 11.55 3.36
N LEU A 85 -15.72 10.81 3.98
CA LEU A 85 -15.19 9.57 3.39
C LEU A 85 -16.39 8.80 2.80
N PRO A 86 -16.38 8.48 1.48
CA PRO A 86 -15.21 8.06 0.73
C PRO A 86 -15.06 8.76 -0.63
N LEU A 87 -13.98 9.52 -0.80
CA LEU A 87 -13.90 10.56 -1.85
C LEU A 87 -13.88 10.07 -3.30
N GLN A 88 -13.75 8.78 -3.58
CA GLN A 88 -14.22 8.15 -4.82
C GLN A 88 -14.26 6.65 -4.58
N VAL A 89 -15.42 6.02 -4.81
CA VAL A 89 -15.41 4.57 -5.08
C VAL A 89 -14.65 4.43 -6.39
N LYS A 90 -13.40 3.96 -6.32
CA LYS A 90 -12.61 3.61 -7.49
C LYS A 90 -13.47 2.68 -8.33
N GLN A 91 -13.80 3.08 -9.55
CA GLN A 91 -14.50 2.17 -10.46
C GLN A 91 -13.48 1.13 -10.88
N MET A 92 -13.71 -0.10 -10.46
CA MET A 92 -12.86 -1.24 -10.77
C MET A 92 -13.70 -2.19 -11.61
N PRO A 93 -13.44 -2.30 -12.92
CA PRO A 93 -14.23 -3.17 -13.78
C PRO A 93 -13.95 -4.65 -13.47
N GLU A 94 -12.72 -4.96 -13.04
CA GLU A 94 -12.30 -6.31 -12.72
C GLU A 94 -12.55 -6.68 -11.25
N ARG A 95 -12.81 -7.96 -11.04
CA ARG A 95 -12.92 -8.59 -9.73
C ARG A 95 -12.24 -9.94 -9.77
N LEU A 96 -11.68 -10.34 -8.63
CA LEU A 96 -11.25 -11.72 -8.48
C LEU A 96 -12.46 -12.64 -8.75
N ARG A 97 -12.23 -13.66 -9.59
CA ARG A 97 -13.24 -14.67 -9.95
C ARG A 97 -13.46 -15.70 -8.85
N CYS A 98 -12.77 -15.54 -7.72
CA CYS A 98 -12.88 -16.36 -6.52
C CYS A 98 -12.96 -15.45 -5.29
N HIS A 99 -13.41 -16.04 -4.19
CA HIS A 99 -13.29 -15.41 -2.88
C HIS A 99 -11.83 -15.40 -2.45
N VAL A 100 -11.40 -14.31 -1.79
CA VAL A 100 -10.02 -14.13 -1.33
C VAL A 100 -9.65 -15.20 -0.32
N GLU A 101 -10.60 -15.56 0.53
CA GLU A 101 -10.50 -16.59 1.56
C GLU A 101 -10.23 -17.98 0.97
N SER A 102 -10.58 -18.20 -0.31
CA SER A 102 -10.35 -19.46 -1.02
C SER A 102 -8.96 -19.54 -1.65
N LEU A 103 -8.21 -18.43 -1.74
CA LEU A 103 -6.89 -18.41 -2.39
C LEU A 103 -5.90 -19.41 -1.81
N PRO A 104 -5.77 -19.59 -0.47
CA PRO A 104 -4.82 -20.56 0.07
C PRO A 104 -5.06 -21.99 -0.44
N SER A 105 -6.30 -22.47 -0.37
CA SER A 105 -6.66 -23.82 -0.82
C SER A 105 -6.56 -23.95 -2.33
N LEU A 106 -6.98 -22.93 -3.09
CA LEU A 106 -6.85 -22.93 -4.55
C LEU A 106 -5.38 -23.01 -4.99
N LEU A 107 -4.49 -22.27 -4.32
CA LEU A 107 -3.06 -22.31 -4.62
C LEU A 107 -2.42 -23.65 -4.26
N GLU A 108 -2.90 -24.31 -3.22
CA GLU A 108 -2.48 -25.67 -2.84
C GLU A 108 -2.93 -26.70 -3.89
N GLU A 109 -4.19 -26.65 -4.33
CA GLU A 109 -4.71 -27.54 -5.38
C GLU A 109 -4.01 -27.35 -6.73
N LEU A 110 -3.61 -26.11 -7.03
CA LEU A 110 -2.95 -25.74 -8.27
C LEU A 110 -1.42 -25.87 -8.20
N TYR A 111 -0.85 -26.49 -7.17
CA TYR A 111 0.61 -26.56 -6.99
C TYR A 111 1.34 -27.12 -8.23
N ASP A 112 0.82 -28.20 -8.82
CA ASP A 112 1.40 -28.86 -10.01
C ASP A 112 0.86 -28.31 -11.34
N HIS A 113 0.11 -27.20 -11.32
CA HIS A 113 -0.51 -26.67 -12.53
C HIS A 113 0.55 -26.18 -13.54
N PRO A 114 0.43 -26.50 -14.85
CA PRO A 114 1.45 -26.17 -15.86
C PRO A 114 1.71 -24.67 -16.04
N ILE A 115 0.78 -23.81 -15.60
CA ILE A 115 0.95 -22.35 -15.61
C ILE A 115 2.24 -21.89 -14.89
N TRP A 116 2.67 -22.61 -13.86
CA TRP A 116 3.88 -22.25 -13.11
C TRP A 116 5.16 -22.43 -13.95
N GLN A 117 5.17 -23.43 -14.84
CA GLN A 117 6.28 -23.61 -15.79
C GLN A 117 6.28 -22.49 -16.83
N GLU A 118 5.11 -22.14 -17.39
CA GLU A 118 4.98 -21.03 -18.34
C GLU A 118 5.44 -19.68 -17.75
N ILE A 119 5.06 -19.39 -16.50
CA ILE A 119 5.54 -18.20 -15.79
C ILE A 119 7.06 -18.29 -15.55
N GLY A 120 7.56 -19.47 -15.19
CA GLY A 120 8.98 -19.75 -14.98
C GLY A 120 9.84 -19.50 -16.22
N GLU A 121 9.36 -19.85 -17.42
CA GLU A 121 10.07 -19.63 -18.70
C GLU A 121 10.30 -18.14 -19.00
N ARG A 122 9.44 -17.26 -18.47
CA ARG A 122 9.56 -15.79 -18.60
C ARG A 122 10.43 -15.16 -17.50
N CYS A 123 10.92 -15.95 -16.54
CA CYS A 123 11.65 -15.46 -15.39
C CYS A 123 13.03 -14.89 -15.79
N LEU A 124 13.33 -13.69 -15.32
CA LEU A 124 14.62 -13.02 -15.54
C LEU A 124 15.64 -13.30 -14.42
N GLY A 125 15.27 -14.07 -13.40
CA GLY A 125 16.12 -14.30 -12.22
C GLY A 125 16.38 -13.05 -11.36
N CYS A 126 15.59 -11.99 -11.51
CA CYS A 126 15.84 -10.70 -10.86
C CYS A 126 15.41 -10.62 -9.38
N GLY A 127 14.67 -11.61 -8.88
CA GLY A 127 14.20 -11.63 -7.49
C GLY A 127 13.06 -10.65 -7.17
N ALA A 128 12.42 -10.01 -8.17
CA ALA A 128 11.31 -9.09 -7.90
C ALA A 128 10.12 -9.77 -7.18
N CYS A 129 9.86 -11.04 -7.47
CA CYS A 129 8.78 -11.80 -6.85
C CYS A 129 9.01 -12.04 -5.35
N THR A 130 10.26 -12.20 -4.90
CA THR A 130 10.58 -12.43 -3.48
C THR A 130 10.46 -11.16 -2.64
N LEU A 131 10.52 -9.98 -3.27
CA LEU A 131 10.28 -8.69 -2.61
C LEU A 131 8.79 -8.40 -2.42
N LEU A 132 7.93 -8.92 -3.31
CA LEU A 132 6.48 -8.70 -3.27
C LEU A 132 5.75 -9.76 -2.44
N CYS A 133 6.29 -10.99 -2.39
CA CYS A 133 5.66 -12.11 -1.70
C CYS A 133 6.34 -12.37 -0.35
N PRO A 134 5.68 -12.08 0.79
CA PRO A 134 6.28 -12.24 2.11
C PRO A 134 6.56 -13.70 2.50
N THR A 135 6.02 -14.67 1.75
CA THR A 135 6.27 -16.10 1.95
C THR A 135 7.50 -16.61 1.19
N CYS A 136 8.07 -15.82 0.27
CA CYS A 136 9.21 -16.20 -0.56
C CYS A 136 10.54 -15.56 -0.09
N TYR A 137 10.75 -15.42 1.22
CA TYR A 137 11.95 -14.77 1.75
C TYR A 137 12.77 -15.69 2.67
N CYS A 138 14.05 -15.89 2.34
CA CYS A 138 15.07 -16.43 3.25
C CYS A 138 16.11 -15.34 3.51
N PHE A 139 16.25 -14.89 4.76
CA PHE A 139 17.36 -14.04 5.17
C PHE A 139 17.91 -14.47 6.52
N ASN A 140 19.19 -14.16 6.73
CA ASN A 140 19.92 -14.39 7.98
C ASN A 140 20.48 -13.04 8.45
N VAL A 141 20.21 -12.66 9.70
CA VAL A 141 20.80 -11.45 10.31
C VAL A 141 21.77 -11.91 11.39
N GLN A 142 23.03 -11.54 11.26
CA GLN A 142 24.03 -11.69 12.31
C GLN A 142 24.32 -10.32 12.92
N ASP A 143 23.86 -10.12 14.15
CA ASP A 143 24.23 -8.99 14.97
C ASP A 143 25.51 -9.32 15.77
N LYS A 144 26.42 -8.37 15.88
CA LYS A 144 27.63 -8.48 16.72
C LYS A 144 27.69 -7.25 17.61
N LEU A 145 27.52 -7.48 18.91
CA LEU A 145 27.76 -6.53 20.00
C LEU A 145 29.18 -5.96 19.95
#